data_AF-A0A0D3JDP6-F1
#
_entry.id   AF-A0A0D3JDP6-F1
#
_cell.length_a   1.000
_cell.length_b   1.000
_cell.length_c   1.000
_cell.angle_alpha   90.00
_cell.angle_beta   90.00
_cell.angle_gamma   90.00
#
_symmetry.space_group_name_H-M   'P 1'
#
loop_
_entity.id
_entity.type
_entity.pdbx_description
1 polymer ?
#
loop_
_entity_poly.entity_id
_entity_poly.type
_entity_poly.pdbx_seq_one_letter_code
_entity_poly.pdbx_strand_id
1 'polypeptide(L)'
;MWLLSLLAAFSLPSPPAATRRQLLSRAAASLPAPAALAFAAEAPSSVRVKGAAEMDLEFYARGLLGSGGAPRSAPPPPPLAARQLDAALAKRLLDAAAAGIAPSVSAPSAATLRQAAGARRQALAIEYDRALFAGAFSAAGGYDTSLGGASALSQPEALQYGFDLSALALFTLLSEARLPRKELAACYARVGEELLVAVAAATPAPPQQAAGSASSLSEILRGVRALLDALQRGGYLAAYAIDDGDADEGLWQQRSSLSSTRLTVTLTDSAALRAALLLNGRGVSPELARPLLSAFFASRGAEVTEQSDFFLDGEYRENPKEYRPTQQLLSFTIAPSGAPR
;
A
#
# COMPACT_ATOMS: atom_id res chain seq x y z
N MET A 1 47.22 46.84 5.13
CA MET A 1 48.53 46.79 4.47
C MET A 1 49.50 46.03 5.36
N TRP A 2 50.09 44.96 4.80
CA TRP A 2 51.44 44.42 5.04
C TRP A 2 51.85 44.01 6.47
N LEU A 3 51.99 42.73 6.82
CA LEU A 3 53.06 41.73 6.51
C LEU A 3 54.36 41.91 7.31
N LEU A 4 54.94 40.75 7.68
CA LEU A 4 56.31 40.42 8.14
C LEU A 4 56.50 40.28 9.66
N SER A 5 57.26 39.32 10.20
CA SER A 5 57.83 38.05 9.74
C SER A 5 58.66 37.44 10.89
N LEU A 6 58.57 36.11 11.01
CA LEU A 6 59.65 35.11 11.17
C LEU A 6 60.66 35.12 12.35
N LEU A 7 60.71 33.94 13.01
CA LEU A 7 61.88 33.08 13.35
C LEU A 7 62.88 33.58 14.42
N ALA A 8 63.48 32.76 15.30
CA ALA A 8 63.52 31.31 15.52
C ALA A 8 64.24 30.99 16.86
N ALA A 9 64.24 29.68 17.18
CA ALA A 9 65.10 28.91 18.10
C ALA A 9 64.50 28.67 19.50
N PHE A 10 64.32 27.43 19.99
CA PHE A 10 65.17 26.25 19.90
C PHE A 10 64.39 24.92 19.90
N SER A 11 65.03 23.88 19.36
CA SER A 11 64.54 22.52 19.08
C SER A 11 64.61 21.52 20.27
N LEU A 12 63.53 20.73 20.40
CA LEU A 12 63.40 19.25 20.64
C LEU A 12 63.97 18.60 21.93
N PRO A 13 63.46 17.42 22.40
CA PRO A 13 62.64 16.42 21.67
C PRO A 13 61.33 15.95 22.33
N SER A 14 60.41 15.49 21.48
CA SER A 14 59.12 14.87 21.83
C SER A 14 59.28 13.43 22.38
N PRO A 15 58.50 13.01 23.39
CA PRO A 15 58.27 11.59 23.68
C PRO A 15 57.17 11.00 22.77
N PRO A 16 57.21 9.68 22.49
CA PRO A 16 56.33 9.03 21.52
C PRO A 16 54.86 8.96 21.97
N ALA A 17 53.96 9.13 21.00
CA ALA A 17 52.52 9.06 21.14
C ALA A 17 52.05 7.66 21.60
N ALA A 18 51.51 7.58 22.81
CA ALA A 18 50.84 6.39 23.31
C ALA A 18 49.57 6.11 22.48
N THR A 19 49.47 4.88 21.98
CA THR A 19 48.43 4.45 21.03
C THR A 19 47.12 4.13 21.76
N ARG A 20 45.99 4.48 21.14
CA ARG A 20 44.58 4.31 21.57
C ARG A 20 44.20 2.91 22.09
N ARG A 21 45.06 1.89 21.89
CA ARG A 21 44.91 0.50 22.34
C ARG A 21 45.24 0.26 23.82
N GLN A 22 45.96 1.15 24.50
CA GLN A 22 46.29 0.99 25.94
C GLN A 22 45.28 1.65 26.90
N LEU A 23 44.34 2.46 26.39
CA LEU A 23 43.25 3.04 27.18
C LEU A 23 42.01 2.13 27.26
N LEU A 24 41.84 1.18 26.33
CA LEU A 24 40.71 0.25 26.31
C LEU A 24 40.92 -0.98 27.23
N SER A 25 42.13 -1.27 27.67
CA SER A 25 42.42 -2.38 28.60
C SER A 25 42.20 -2.04 30.09
N ARG A 26 41.90 -0.77 30.43
CA ARG A 26 41.56 -0.34 31.80
C ARG A 26 40.07 -0.14 32.06
N ALA A 27 39.23 -0.12 31.03
CA ALA A 27 37.77 -0.07 31.18
C ALA A 27 37.11 -1.47 31.24
N ALA A 28 37.85 -2.54 30.92
CA ALA A 28 37.37 -3.92 30.92
C ALA A 28 37.47 -4.64 32.29
N ALA A 29 37.63 -3.89 33.40
CA ALA A 29 37.89 -4.47 34.72
C ALA A 29 36.87 -4.09 35.82
N SER A 30 35.68 -3.60 35.48
CA SER A 30 34.65 -3.34 36.50
C SER A 30 33.21 -3.41 35.97
N LEU A 31 32.75 -4.60 35.63
CA LEU A 31 31.32 -4.93 35.66
C LEU A 31 31.15 -6.30 36.32
N PRO A 32 30.49 -6.40 37.49
CA PRO A 32 30.24 -7.68 38.13
C PRO A 32 29.10 -8.40 37.40
N ALA A 33 29.35 -9.62 36.96
CA ALA A 33 28.27 -10.59 36.74
C ALA A 33 27.80 -11.09 38.12
N PRO A 34 26.49 -11.26 38.32
CA PRO A 34 26.07 -12.58 38.74
C PRO A 34 24.78 -13.09 38.08
N ALA A 35 24.84 -14.38 37.77
CA ALA A 35 23.85 -15.43 38.02
C ALA A 35 22.41 -15.25 37.50
N ALA A 36 22.11 -16.09 36.51
CA ALA A 36 20.77 -16.53 36.17
C ALA A 36 20.05 -17.14 37.39
N LEU A 37 18.82 -16.69 37.64
CA LEU A 37 17.78 -17.48 38.28
C LEU A 37 16.51 -17.35 37.43
N ALA A 38 16.02 -18.51 37.02
CA ALA A 38 14.86 -18.70 36.20
C ALA A 38 13.60 -18.19 36.89
N PHE A 39 12.87 -17.32 36.20
CA PHE A 39 11.41 -17.29 36.23
C PHE A 39 10.93 -17.25 34.79
N ALA A 40 10.30 -18.34 34.37
CA ALA A 40 9.52 -18.40 33.15
C ALA A 40 8.29 -17.52 33.33
N ALA A 41 8.32 -16.35 32.73
CA ALA A 41 7.14 -15.59 32.35
C ALA A 41 7.35 -15.21 30.89
N GLU A 42 6.53 -15.73 29.99
CA GLU A 42 6.49 -15.29 28.59
C GLU A 42 6.12 -13.80 28.58
N ALA A 43 7.14 -12.94 28.47
CA ALA A 43 6.96 -11.55 28.13
C ALA A 43 6.65 -11.48 26.62
N PRO A 44 5.64 -10.69 26.19
CA PRO A 44 5.39 -10.49 24.78
C PRO A 44 6.63 -9.91 24.12
N SER A 45 7.12 -10.53 23.05
CA SER A 45 8.26 -10.04 22.29
C SER A 45 7.90 -8.69 21.66
N SER A 46 8.18 -7.59 22.36
CA SER A 46 8.13 -6.26 21.77
C SER A 46 9.23 -6.21 20.70
N VAL A 47 8.85 -6.32 19.44
CA VAL A 47 9.75 -6.10 18.31
C VAL A 47 10.21 -4.65 18.40
N ARG A 48 11.44 -4.43 18.89
CA ARG A 48 12.07 -3.11 18.88
C ARG A 48 12.30 -2.74 17.42
N VAL A 49 11.58 -1.75 16.92
CA VAL A 49 11.84 -1.15 15.61
C VAL A 49 13.23 -0.53 15.68
N LYS A 50 14.18 -1.08 14.94
CA LYS A 50 15.54 -0.56 14.82
C LYS A 50 15.50 0.68 13.92
N GLY A 51 16.20 1.75 14.32
CA GLY A 51 16.39 2.90 13.47
C GLY A 51 17.40 2.61 12.36
N ALA A 52 17.46 3.50 11.36
CA ALA A 52 18.35 3.36 10.21
C ALA A 52 19.82 3.23 10.61
N ALA A 53 20.25 3.95 11.65
CA ALA A 53 21.63 3.92 12.13
C ALA A 53 22.00 2.58 12.79
N GLU A 54 21.07 1.97 13.51
CA GLU A 54 21.27 0.65 14.11
C GLU A 54 21.33 -0.44 13.03
N MET A 55 20.53 -0.32 11.97
CA MET A 55 20.58 -1.26 10.85
C MET A 55 21.88 -1.15 10.05
N ASP A 56 22.37 0.06 9.82
CA ASP A 56 23.65 0.29 9.16
C ASP A 56 24.82 -0.25 9.99
N LEU A 57 24.83 0.02 11.30
CA LEU A 57 25.85 -0.51 12.21
C LEU A 57 25.86 -2.04 12.20
N GLU A 58 24.69 -2.68 12.25
CA GLU A 58 24.58 -4.14 12.16
C GLU A 58 25.07 -4.67 10.82
N PHE A 59 24.77 -3.99 9.71
CA PHE A 59 25.27 -4.36 8.39
C PHE A 59 26.80 -4.31 8.33
N TYR A 60 27.41 -3.23 8.83
CA TYR A 60 28.86 -3.09 8.90
C TYR A 60 29.52 -4.10 9.86
N ALA A 61 28.91 -4.35 11.02
CA ALA A 61 29.40 -5.33 11.99
C ALA A 61 29.34 -6.77 11.45
N ARG A 62 28.25 -7.12 10.75
CA ARG A 62 28.11 -8.42 10.05
C ARG A 62 29.12 -8.56 8.91
N GLY A 63 29.46 -7.46 8.23
CA GLY A 63 30.52 -7.41 7.23
C GLY A 63 31.92 -7.65 7.81
N LEU A 64 32.20 -7.11 8.99
CA LEU A 64 33.48 -7.29 9.70
C LEU A 64 33.69 -8.70 10.27
N LEU A 65 32.61 -9.38 10.66
CA LEU A 65 32.65 -10.73 11.25
C LEU A 65 32.67 -11.86 10.20
N GLY A 66 32.74 -11.54 8.90
CA GLY A 66 32.75 -12.54 7.83
C GLY A 66 31.42 -13.26 7.63
N SER A 67 30.37 -12.88 8.36
CA SER A 67 28.98 -13.33 8.18
C SER A 67 28.29 -12.62 6.99
N GLY A 68 28.99 -12.49 5.87
CA GLY A 68 28.53 -11.78 4.66
C GLY A 68 27.43 -12.51 3.86
N GLY A 69 26.73 -13.46 4.48
CA GLY A 69 25.54 -14.05 3.87
C GLY A 69 24.36 -13.12 4.10
N ALA A 70 23.64 -12.75 3.03
CA ALA A 70 22.29 -12.24 3.16
C ALA A 70 21.51 -13.12 4.15
N PRO A 71 20.66 -12.55 5.03
CA PRO A 71 19.87 -13.34 5.97
C PRO A 71 19.24 -14.51 5.22
N ARG A 72 19.42 -15.73 5.76
CA ARG A 72 18.84 -16.94 5.14
C ARG A 72 17.36 -16.67 4.96
N SER A 73 16.92 -16.60 3.70
CA SER A 73 15.51 -16.42 3.39
C SER A 73 14.75 -17.60 3.95
N ALA A 74 13.87 -17.33 4.92
CA ALA A 74 12.93 -18.34 5.37
C ALA A 74 12.03 -18.73 4.19
N PRO A 75 11.55 -19.98 4.11
CA PRO A 75 10.49 -20.32 3.16
C PRO A 75 9.33 -19.34 3.38
N PRO A 76 8.72 -18.80 2.30
CA PRO A 76 7.64 -17.84 2.45
C PRO A 76 6.52 -18.47 3.28
N PRO A 77 5.93 -17.71 4.23
CA PRO A 77 4.77 -18.21 4.96
C PRO A 77 3.65 -18.53 3.95
N PRO A 78 2.81 -19.55 4.24
CA PRO A 78 1.66 -19.81 3.39
C PRO A 78 0.77 -18.56 3.31
N PRO A 79 0.07 -18.35 2.19
CA PRO A 79 -0.90 -17.27 2.11
C PRO A 79 -1.95 -17.43 3.21
N LEU A 80 -2.49 -16.30 3.65
CA LEU A 80 -3.61 -16.28 4.59
C LEU A 80 -4.80 -17.03 3.99
N ALA A 81 -5.71 -17.49 4.84
CA ALA A 81 -6.97 -18.04 4.36
C ALA A 81 -7.75 -16.93 3.62
N ALA A 82 -8.35 -17.28 2.48
CA ALA A 82 -9.16 -16.33 1.70
C ALA A 82 -10.32 -15.82 2.56
N ARG A 83 -10.46 -14.50 2.67
CA ARG A 83 -11.58 -13.89 3.37
C ARG A 83 -12.88 -14.06 2.58
N GLN A 84 -13.99 -14.23 3.30
CA GLN A 84 -15.34 -14.21 2.73
C GLN A 84 -15.75 -12.77 2.41
N LEU A 85 -16.19 -12.56 1.18
CA LEU A 85 -16.84 -11.34 0.73
C LEU A 85 -18.35 -11.55 0.68
N ASP A 86 -19.10 -10.46 0.87
CA ASP A 86 -20.51 -10.44 0.54
C ASP A 86 -20.68 -10.63 -0.98
N ALA A 87 -21.41 -11.68 -1.36
CA ALA A 87 -21.52 -12.09 -2.75
C ALA A 87 -22.22 -11.04 -3.63
N ALA A 88 -23.19 -10.30 -3.07
CA ALA A 88 -23.91 -9.27 -3.81
C ALA A 88 -23.03 -8.04 -4.03
N LEU A 89 -22.28 -7.60 -3.01
CA LEU A 89 -21.32 -6.52 -3.12
C LEU A 89 -20.18 -6.88 -4.08
N ALA A 90 -19.58 -8.07 -3.93
CA ALA A 90 -18.50 -8.54 -4.80
C ALA A 90 -18.93 -8.50 -6.29
N LYS A 91 -20.11 -9.05 -6.59
CA LYS A 91 -20.68 -9.02 -7.94
C LYS A 91 -20.89 -7.58 -8.42
N ARG A 92 -21.50 -6.72 -7.60
CA ARG A 92 -21.76 -5.31 -7.94
C ARG A 92 -20.47 -4.54 -8.24
N LEU A 93 -19.43 -4.72 -7.45
CA LEU A 93 -18.13 -4.06 -7.65
C LEU A 93 -17.48 -4.48 -8.98
N LEU A 94 -17.47 -5.78 -9.29
CA LEU A 94 -16.90 -6.28 -10.55
C LEU A 94 -17.73 -5.86 -11.77
N ASP A 95 -19.06 -5.86 -11.66
CA ASP A 95 -19.95 -5.42 -12.74
C ASP A 95 -19.84 -3.91 -12.98
N ALA A 96 -19.75 -3.10 -11.91
CA ALA A 96 -19.51 -1.65 -12.00
C ALA A 96 -18.15 -1.33 -12.62
N ALA A 97 -17.09 -2.04 -12.22
CA ALA A 97 -15.78 -1.90 -12.84
C ALA A 97 -15.82 -2.24 -14.33
N ALA A 98 -16.51 -3.32 -14.71
CA ALA A 98 -16.67 -3.67 -16.12
C ALA A 98 -17.50 -2.65 -16.90
N ALA A 99 -18.55 -2.07 -16.30
CA ALA A 99 -19.34 -1.02 -16.92
C ALA A 99 -18.51 0.24 -17.21
N GLY A 100 -17.68 0.67 -16.26
CA GLY A 100 -16.79 1.82 -16.45
C GLY A 100 -15.67 1.57 -17.48
N ILE A 101 -15.14 0.34 -17.54
CA ILE A 101 -14.04 -0.05 -18.44
C ILE A 101 -14.53 -0.30 -19.88
N ALA A 102 -15.71 -0.90 -20.08
CA ALA A 102 -16.16 -1.36 -21.40
C ALA A 102 -16.06 -0.30 -22.52
N PRO A 103 -16.46 0.98 -22.31
CA PRO A 103 -16.32 2.03 -23.33
C PRO A 103 -14.88 2.29 -23.76
N SER A 104 -13.92 2.02 -22.89
CA SER A 104 -12.49 2.30 -23.09
C SER A 104 -11.74 1.19 -23.81
N VAL A 105 -12.28 -0.02 -23.87
CA VAL A 105 -11.65 -1.18 -24.51
C VAL A 105 -12.43 -1.67 -25.72
N SER A 106 -13.32 -0.82 -26.25
CA SER A 106 -14.21 -1.11 -27.38
C SER A 106 -15.06 -2.38 -27.19
N ALA A 107 -15.37 -2.74 -25.94
CA ALA A 107 -16.27 -3.84 -25.65
C ALA A 107 -17.73 -3.37 -25.86
N PRO A 108 -18.58 -4.14 -26.57
CA PRO A 108 -19.98 -3.76 -26.83
C PRO A 108 -20.82 -3.55 -25.56
N SER A 109 -20.46 -4.21 -24.45
CA SER A 109 -21.15 -4.09 -23.17
C SER A 109 -20.27 -4.52 -22.00
N ALA A 110 -20.67 -4.15 -20.78
CA ALA A 110 -20.08 -4.66 -19.54
C ALA A 110 -20.12 -6.20 -19.46
N ALA A 111 -21.21 -6.81 -19.91
CA ALA A 111 -21.37 -8.26 -19.92
C ALA A 111 -20.36 -8.94 -20.86
N THR A 112 -20.14 -8.38 -22.05
CA THR A 112 -19.13 -8.87 -22.99
C THR A 112 -17.73 -8.77 -22.40
N LEU A 113 -17.42 -7.65 -21.72
CA LEU A 113 -16.15 -7.49 -21.03
C LEU A 113 -15.97 -8.50 -19.88
N ARG A 114 -17.02 -8.74 -19.08
CA ARG A 114 -17.00 -9.76 -18.01
C ARG A 114 -16.77 -11.16 -18.57
N GLN A 115 -17.39 -11.50 -19.70
CA GLN A 115 -17.16 -12.77 -20.39
C GLN A 115 -15.71 -12.91 -20.86
N ALA A 116 -15.15 -11.87 -21.49
CA ALA A 116 -13.75 -11.86 -21.92
C ALA A 116 -12.79 -11.99 -20.73
N ALA A 117 -13.05 -11.28 -19.64
CA ALA A 117 -12.27 -11.37 -18.40
C ALA A 117 -12.36 -12.79 -17.79
N GLY A 118 -13.55 -13.40 -17.80
CA GLY A 118 -13.76 -14.78 -17.35
C GLY A 118 -12.90 -15.79 -18.12
N ALA A 119 -12.80 -15.65 -19.44
CA ALA A 119 -11.90 -16.47 -20.26
C ALA A 119 -10.41 -16.20 -19.94
N ARG A 120 -10.06 -14.95 -19.59
CA ARG A 120 -8.69 -14.55 -19.23
C ARG A 120 -8.23 -15.08 -17.88
N ARG A 121 -9.15 -15.36 -16.94
CA ARG A 121 -8.81 -15.88 -15.59
C ARG A 121 -7.91 -17.12 -15.65
N GLN A 122 -8.18 -18.04 -16.57
CA GLN A 122 -7.38 -19.28 -16.70
C GLN A 122 -5.92 -19.00 -17.05
N ALA A 123 -5.68 -18.05 -17.97
CA ALA A 123 -4.33 -17.68 -18.39
C ALA A 123 -3.54 -16.96 -17.28
N LEU A 124 -4.24 -16.27 -16.38
CA LEU A 124 -3.64 -15.47 -15.30
C LEU A 124 -3.51 -16.24 -13.98
N ALA A 125 -4.23 -17.34 -13.81
CA ALA A 125 -4.28 -18.10 -12.56
C ALA A 125 -2.90 -18.55 -12.07
N ILE A 126 -2.05 -19.03 -12.98
CA ILE A 126 -0.70 -19.50 -12.61
C ILE A 126 0.19 -18.34 -12.14
N GLU A 127 0.14 -17.20 -12.82
CA GLU A 127 0.89 -16.00 -12.43
C GLU A 127 0.38 -15.47 -11.08
N TYR A 128 -0.94 -15.46 -10.90
CA TYR A 128 -1.59 -15.05 -9.67
C TYR A 128 -1.20 -15.95 -8.48
N ASP A 129 -1.36 -17.27 -8.62
CA ASP A 129 -1.03 -18.23 -7.55
C ASP A 129 0.47 -18.13 -7.22
N ARG A 130 1.35 -17.98 -8.22
CA ARG A 130 2.78 -17.73 -7.95
C ARG A 130 3.01 -16.46 -7.12
N ALA A 131 2.36 -15.35 -7.46
CA ALA A 131 2.48 -14.12 -6.68
C ALA A 131 1.89 -14.25 -5.28
N LEU A 132 0.83 -15.04 -5.11
CA LEU A 132 0.22 -15.31 -3.81
C LEU A 132 1.16 -16.11 -2.88
N PHE A 133 1.79 -17.17 -3.39
CA PHE A 133 2.63 -18.07 -2.58
C PHE A 133 4.10 -17.61 -2.47
N ALA A 134 4.67 -17.08 -3.55
CA ALA A 134 6.09 -16.70 -3.60
C ALA A 134 6.31 -15.20 -3.35
N GLY A 135 5.25 -14.39 -3.31
CA GLY A 135 5.24 -12.94 -3.17
C GLY A 135 6.03 -12.16 -4.23
N ALA A 136 6.10 -10.83 -4.05
CA ALA A 136 6.38 -9.88 -5.13
C ALA A 136 7.79 -9.97 -5.75
N PHE A 137 8.78 -10.53 -5.04
CA PHE A 137 10.20 -10.49 -5.44
C PHE A 137 10.92 -11.85 -5.45
N SER A 138 10.20 -12.97 -5.27
CA SER A 138 10.83 -14.29 -5.32
C SER A 138 11.02 -14.73 -6.77
N ALA A 139 12.26 -14.59 -7.28
CA ALA A 139 12.60 -14.94 -8.66
C ALA A 139 12.95 -16.41 -8.88
N ALA A 140 13.10 -17.26 -7.86
CA ALA A 140 13.55 -18.62 -8.08
C ALA A 140 13.30 -19.53 -6.88
N GLY A 141 12.53 -20.60 -7.11
CA GLY A 141 12.53 -21.80 -6.26
C GLY A 141 11.26 -21.97 -5.43
N GLY A 142 10.44 -22.95 -5.83
CA GLY A 142 9.49 -23.58 -4.92
C GLY A 142 8.01 -23.23 -5.09
N TYR A 143 7.51 -22.94 -6.30
CA TYR A 143 6.08 -23.17 -6.54
C TYR A 143 5.86 -24.68 -6.61
N ASP A 144 5.61 -25.27 -5.45
CA ASP A 144 5.12 -26.63 -5.36
C ASP A 144 3.64 -26.61 -5.76
N THR A 145 3.34 -27.14 -6.94
CA THR A 145 1.96 -27.31 -7.42
C THR A 145 1.12 -28.17 -6.47
N SER A 146 1.73 -28.93 -5.56
CA SER A 146 1.05 -29.75 -4.54
C SER A 146 0.72 -28.98 -3.25
N LEU A 147 1.33 -27.80 -3.00
CA LEU A 147 0.91 -26.87 -1.93
C LEU A 147 -0.33 -26.04 -2.32
N GLY A 148 -0.75 -26.10 -3.58
CA GLY A 148 -1.89 -25.38 -4.17
C GLY A 148 -3.25 -26.00 -3.83
N GLY A 149 -3.55 -26.18 -2.55
CA GLY A 149 -4.80 -26.79 -2.06
C GLY A 149 -6.10 -26.06 -2.45
N ALA A 150 -6.04 -24.85 -3.01
CA ALA A 150 -7.17 -24.18 -3.65
C ALA A 150 -6.65 -23.09 -4.61
N SER A 151 -6.42 -23.42 -5.88
CA SER A 151 -6.09 -22.40 -6.90
C SER A 151 -7.12 -21.28 -6.86
N ALA A 152 -6.69 -20.02 -6.92
CA ALA A 152 -7.60 -18.86 -6.97
C ALA A 152 -8.62 -18.97 -8.14
N LEU A 153 -8.28 -19.73 -9.18
CA LEU A 153 -9.18 -20.06 -10.28
C LEU A 153 -10.42 -20.84 -9.86
N SER A 154 -10.27 -21.76 -8.90
CA SER A 154 -11.36 -22.58 -8.37
C SER A 154 -12.24 -21.84 -7.36
N GLN A 155 -11.78 -20.70 -6.86
CA GLN A 155 -12.50 -19.93 -5.86
C GLN A 155 -13.60 -19.07 -6.51
N PRO A 156 -14.81 -19.01 -5.90
CA PRO A 156 -15.85 -18.10 -6.32
C PRO A 156 -15.44 -16.64 -6.10
N GLU A 157 -16.06 -15.71 -6.82
CA GLU A 157 -15.84 -14.26 -6.65
C GLU A 157 -16.29 -13.73 -5.27
N ALA A 158 -17.02 -14.54 -4.49
CA ALA A 158 -17.35 -14.24 -3.10
C ALA A 158 -16.22 -14.60 -2.11
N LEU A 159 -15.10 -15.14 -2.59
CA LEU A 159 -13.87 -15.30 -1.82
C LEU A 159 -12.79 -14.36 -2.36
N GLN A 160 -11.95 -13.85 -1.46
CA GLN A 160 -10.94 -12.83 -1.76
C GLN A 160 -10.12 -13.14 -3.01
N TYR A 161 -9.54 -14.33 -3.12
CA TYR A 161 -8.66 -14.64 -4.25
C TYR A 161 -9.41 -14.89 -5.57
N GLY A 162 -10.66 -15.37 -5.50
CA GLY A 162 -11.52 -15.47 -6.68
C GLY A 162 -11.97 -14.09 -7.20
N PHE A 163 -12.25 -13.16 -6.28
CA PHE A 163 -12.52 -11.76 -6.59
C PHE A 163 -11.29 -11.08 -7.21
N ASP A 164 -10.14 -11.18 -6.55
CA ASP A 164 -8.88 -10.54 -6.94
C ASP A 164 -8.43 -10.99 -8.33
N LEU A 165 -8.51 -12.30 -8.63
CA LEU A 165 -8.20 -12.83 -9.96
C LEU A 165 -9.16 -12.30 -11.04
N SER A 166 -10.41 -12.04 -10.68
CA SER A 166 -11.41 -11.48 -11.61
C SER A 166 -11.17 -9.99 -11.85
N ALA A 167 -10.77 -9.24 -10.83
CA ALA A 167 -10.31 -7.86 -10.96
C ALA A 167 -9.03 -7.80 -11.81
N LEU A 168 -8.04 -8.66 -11.54
CA LEU A 168 -6.82 -8.78 -12.34
C LEU A 168 -7.12 -8.99 -13.82
N ALA A 169 -8.05 -9.89 -14.14
CA ALA A 169 -8.46 -10.17 -15.51
C ALA A 169 -9.10 -8.95 -16.20
N LEU A 170 -10.01 -8.25 -15.54
CA LEU A 170 -10.63 -7.03 -16.07
C LEU A 170 -9.60 -5.95 -16.38
N PHE A 171 -8.70 -5.68 -15.42
CA PHE A 171 -7.71 -4.62 -15.56
C PHE A 171 -6.54 -5.00 -16.46
N THR A 172 -6.28 -6.29 -16.68
CA THR A 172 -5.36 -6.75 -17.71
C THR A 172 -5.88 -6.39 -19.09
N LEU A 173 -7.17 -6.60 -19.39
CA LEU A 173 -7.77 -6.19 -20.65
C LEU A 173 -7.68 -4.66 -20.85
N LEU A 174 -7.89 -3.87 -19.78
CA LEU A 174 -7.68 -2.42 -19.82
C LEU A 174 -6.20 -2.06 -20.09
N SER A 175 -5.25 -2.75 -19.47
CA SER A 175 -3.81 -2.52 -19.70
C SER A 175 -3.40 -2.82 -21.14
N GLU A 176 -3.98 -3.86 -21.74
CA GLU A 176 -3.71 -4.29 -23.11
C GLU A 176 -4.24 -3.30 -24.15
N ALA A 177 -5.27 -2.53 -23.82
CA ALA A 177 -5.76 -1.43 -24.67
C ALA A 177 -4.76 -0.27 -24.79
N ARG A 178 -3.74 -0.19 -23.92
CA ARG A 178 -2.64 0.80 -23.97
C ARG A 178 -3.13 2.24 -24.16
N LEU A 179 -4.14 2.62 -23.39
CA LEU A 179 -4.79 3.91 -23.51
C LEU A 179 -3.83 5.07 -23.17
N PRO A 180 -3.93 6.21 -23.88
CA PRO A 180 -3.30 7.45 -23.46
C PRO A 180 -3.72 7.85 -22.04
N ARG A 181 -2.84 8.52 -21.30
CA ARG A 181 -3.07 8.93 -19.90
C ARG A 181 -4.42 9.64 -19.67
N LYS A 182 -4.83 10.51 -20.60
CA LYS A 182 -6.11 11.26 -20.51
C LYS A 182 -7.32 10.33 -20.63
N GLU A 183 -7.30 9.38 -21.55
CA GLU A 183 -8.38 8.42 -21.75
C GLU A 183 -8.46 7.43 -20.58
N LEU A 184 -7.30 7.01 -20.07
CA LEU A 184 -7.24 6.17 -18.88
C LEU A 184 -7.78 6.90 -17.64
N ALA A 185 -7.47 8.18 -17.45
CA ALA A 185 -8.06 8.98 -16.39
C ALA A 185 -9.59 9.09 -16.51
N ALA A 186 -10.10 9.29 -17.73
CA ALA A 186 -11.54 9.29 -18.00
C ALA A 186 -12.19 7.91 -17.75
N CYS A 187 -11.47 6.82 -18.03
CA CYS A 187 -11.90 5.46 -17.68
C CYS A 187 -12.05 5.29 -16.17
N TYR A 188 -11.03 5.68 -15.39
CA TYR A 188 -11.10 5.60 -13.93
C TYR A 188 -12.19 6.48 -13.34
N ALA A 189 -12.48 7.65 -13.93
CA ALA A 189 -13.60 8.48 -13.51
C ALA A 189 -14.94 7.74 -13.67
N ARG A 190 -15.20 7.15 -14.86
CA ARG A 190 -16.40 6.31 -15.09
C ARG A 190 -16.48 5.11 -14.16
N VAL A 191 -15.38 4.39 -13.97
CA VAL A 191 -15.31 3.27 -13.02
C VAL A 191 -15.70 3.75 -11.62
N GLY A 192 -15.19 4.91 -11.19
CA GLY A 192 -15.55 5.51 -9.91
C GLY A 192 -17.03 5.84 -9.77
N GLU A 193 -17.63 6.46 -10.79
CA GLU A 193 -19.06 6.79 -10.82
C GLU A 193 -19.94 5.53 -10.70
N GLU A 194 -19.64 4.50 -11.50
CA GLU A 194 -20.35 3.22 -11.45
C GLU A 194 -20.19 2.52 -10.09
N LEU A 195 -18.99 2.55 -9.50
CA LEU A 195 -18.72 1.99 -8.18
C LEU A 195 -19.50 2.74 -7.09
N LEU A 196 -19.56 4.07 -7.17
CA LEU A 196 -20.27 4.89 -6.20
C LEU A 196 -21.77 4.56 -6.20
N VAL A 197 -22.38 4.41 -7.38
CA VAL A 197 -23.77 3.97 -7.54
C VAL A 197 -23.96 2.56 -6.95
N ALA A 198 -23.04 1.64 -7.26
CA ALA A 198 -23.10 0.26 -6.80
C ALA A 198 -23.05 0.14 -5.27
N VAL A 199 -22.18 0.91 -4.60
CA VAL A 199 -22.02 0.90 -3.14
C VAL A 199 -23.16 1.66 -2.45
N ALA A 200 -23.59 2.80 -3.00
CA ALA A 200 -24.72 3.56 -2.46
C ALA A 200 -26.02 2.75 -2.48
N ALA A 201 -26.26 1.93 -3.51
CA ALA A 201 -27.41 1.05 -3.59
C ALA A 201 -27.36 -0.13 -2.59
N ALA A 202 -26.18 -0.44 -2.03
CA ALA A 202 -25.97 -1.50 -1.05
C ALA A 202 -25.92 -1.00 0.40
N THR A 203 -25.92 0.32 0.60
CA THR A 203 -25.93 0.94 1.93
C THR A 203 -27.29 1.57 2.23
N PRO A 204 -27.83 1.42 3.46
CA PRO A 204 -28.96 2.23 3.90
C PRO A 204 -28.49 3.69 4.00
N ALA A 205 -28.72 4.44 2.92
CA ALA A 205 -28.60 5.89 2.72
C ALA A 205 -27.56 6.65 3.58
N PRO A 206 -26.43 7.11 3.02
CA PRO A 206 -25.85 8.37 3.47
C PRO A 206 -26.79 9.53 3.06
N PRO A 207 -26.92 10.60 3.85
CA PRO A 207 -27.82 11.70 3.54
C PRO A 207 -27.47 12.29 2.17
N GLN A 208 -28.44 12.20 1.25
CA GLN A 208 -28.44 12.96 0.00
C GLN A 208 -28.52 14.45 0.38
N GLN A 209 -27.45 15.19 0.11
CA GLN A 209 -27.51 16.65 0.14
C GLN A 209 -28.00 17.14 -1.22
N ALA A 210 -28.84 18.18 -1.19
CA ALA A 210 -29.29 18.88 -2.38
C ALA A 210 -28.08 19.43 -3.15
N ALA A 211 -28.09 19.24 -4.47
CA ALA A 211 -27.11 19.83 -5.37
C ALA A 211 -27.03 21.35 -5.15
N GLY A 212 -25.88 21.85 -4.68
CA GLY A 212 -25.62 23.30 -4.58
C GLY A 212 -24.97 23.79 -3.29
N SER A 213 -24.97 23.03 -2.19
CA SER A 213 -24.16 23.36 -1.01
C SER A 213 -22.83 22.61 -1.10
N ALA A 214 -21.69 23.32 -1.08
CA ALA A 214 -20.40 22.64 -0.98
C ALA A 214 -20.37 21.91 0.37
N SER A 215 -20.16 20.60 0.33
CA SER A 215 -20.09 19.79 1.54
C SER A 215 -18.94 20.28 2.42
N SER A 216 -19.17 20.32 3.72
CA SER A 216 -18.12 20.63 4.68
C SER A 216 -17.04 19.55 4.63
N LEU A 217 -15.79 19.89 4.97
CA LEU A 217 -14.70 18.89 4.99
C LEU A 217 -15.02 17.75 5.95
N SER A 218 -15.59 18.07 7.11
CA SER A 218 -16.08 17.10 8.10
C SER A 218 -17.17 16.16 7.54
N GLU A 219 -18.06 16.65 6.69
CA GLU A 219 -19.07 15.81 6.02
C GLU A 219 -18.46 14.87 4.99
N ILE A 220 -17.48 15.37 4.22
CA ILE A 220 -16.71 14.56 3.27
C ILE A 220 -15.99 13.44 4.03
N LEU A 221 -15.25 13.74 5.10
CA LEU A 221 -14.53 12.75 5.90
C LEU A 221 -15.46 11.71 6.53
N ARG A 222 -16.63 12.13 7.02
CA ARG A 222 -17.65 11.20 7.52
C ARG A 222 -18.16 10.26 6.42
N GLY A 223 -18.37 10.77 5.22
CA GLY A 223 -18.79 9.96 4.09
C GLY A 223 -17.71 8.99 3.58
N VAL A 224 -16.43 9.41 3.59
CA VAL A 224 -15.30 8.50 3.32
C VAL A 224 -15.30 7.33 4.31
N ARG A 225 -15.41 7.62 5.61
CA ARG A 225 -15.52 6.57 6.66
C ARG A 225 -16.70 5.64 6.39
N ALA A 226 -17.88 6.18 6.10
CA ALA A 226 -19.06 5.37 5.81
C ALA A 226 -18.90 4.45 4.58
N LEU A 227 -18.21 4.91 3.52
CA LEU A 227 -17.89 4.08 2.36
C LEU A 227 -16.91 2.96 2.73
N LEU A 228 -15.85 3.27 3.47
CA LEU A 228 -14.86 2.28 3.90
C LEU A 228 -15.45 1.27 4.89
N ASP A 229 -16.34 1.71 5.79
CA ASP A 229 -17.12 0.83 6.68
C ASP A 229 -18.02 -0.13 5.89
N ALA A 230 -18.62 0.33 4.78
CA ALA A 230 -19.41 -0.52 3.91
C ALA A 230 -18.55 -1.58 3.21
N LEU A 231 -17.37 -1.18 2.72
CA LEU A 231 -16.40 -2.10 2.12
C LEU A 231 -15.87 -3.11 3.15
N GLN A 232 -15.57 -2.68 4.37
CA GLN A 232 -15.12 -3.55 5.45
C GLN A 232 -16.19 -4.57 5.85
N ARG A 233 -17.44 -4.12 6.08
CA ARG A 233 -18.57 -5.01 6.41
C ARG A 233 -18.87 -6.01 5.30
N GLY A 234 -18.67 -5.62 4.05
CA GLY A 234 -18.80 -6.52 2.90
C GLY A 234 -17.58 -7.42 2.66
N GLY A 235 -16.56 -7.37 3.52
CA GLY A 235 -15.36 -8.20 3.41
C GLY A 235 -14.40 -7.78 2.31
N TYR A 236 -14.58 -6.62 1.65
CA TYR A 236 -13.65 -6.15 0.62
C TYR A 236 -12.27 -5.83 1.21
N LEU A 237 -12.21 -5.30 2.43
CA LEU A 237 -10.96 -5.00 3.15
C LEU A 237 -11.05 -5.53 4.58
N ALA A 238 -9.90 -5.86 5.20
CA ALA A 238 -9.86 -6.33 6.58
C ALA A 238 -9.99 -5.18 7.58
N ALA A 239 -9.27 -4.10 7.32
CA ALA A 239 -9.27 -2.88 8.14
C ALA A 239 -8.86 -1.67 7.30
N TYR A 240 -9.16 -0.47 7.78
CA TYR A 240 -8.68 0.77 7.17
C TYR A 240 -8.26 1.79 8.23
N ALA A 241 -7.43 2.75 7.82
CA ALA A 241 -7.13 3.95 8.58
C ALA A 241 -7.18 5.16 7.66
N ILE A 242 -7.55 6.31 8.21
CA ILE A 242 -7.52 7.60 7.51
C ILE A 242 -6.63 8.52 8.32
N ASP A 243 -5.60 9.06 7.68
CA ASP A 243 -4.84 10.20 8.17
C ASP A 243 -5.38 11.46 7.51
N ASP A 244 -6.06 12.26 8.31
CA ASP A 244 -6.65 13.55 7.99
C ASP A 244 -5.98 14.68 8.80
N GLY A 245 -4.72 14.52 9.22
CA GLY A 245 -3.99 15.51 10.03
C GLY A 245 -3.87 16.90 9.39
N ASP A 246 -3.92 16.98 8.05
CA ASP A 246 -3.90 18.23 7.28
C ASP A 246 -5.31 18.84 7.07
N ALA A 247 -6.36 18.24 7.63
CA ALA A 247 -7.74 18.70 7.48
C ALA A 247 -8.03 19.92 8.35
N ASP A 248 -8.32 21.06 7.71
CA ASP A 248 -8.73 22.30 8.38
C ASP A 248 -10.00 22.84 7.73
N GLU A 249 -11.12 22.77 8.47
CA GLU A 249 -12.43 23.24 8.01
C GLU A 249 -12.45 24.76 7.78
N GLY A 250 -11.69 25.52 8.56
CA GLY A 250 -11.58 26.98 8.40
C GLY A 250 -10.87 27.36 7.10
N LEU A 251 -9.79 26.66 6.77
CA LEU A 251 -9.11 26.82 5.47
C LEU A 251 -10.00 26.33 4.32
N TRP A 252 -10.69 25.18 4.48
CA TRP A 252 -11.60 24.63 3.46
C TRP A 252 -12.69 25.62 3.04
N GLN A 253 -13.30 26.32 4.01
CA GLN A 253 -14.34 27.31 3.76
C GLN A 253 -13.88 28.54 2.97
N GLN A 254 -12.56 28.82 2.94
CA GLN A 254 -12.02 29.93 2.15
C GLN A 254 -12.08 29.66 0.64
N ARG A 255 -12.31 28.41 0.22
CA ARG A 255 -12.45 27.98 -1.19
C ARG A 255 -11.35 28.54 -2.09
N SER A 256 -10.10 28.46 -1.63
CA SER A 256 -8.92 28.88 -2.39
C SER A 256 -8.10 27.67 -2.83
N SER A 257 -7.23 27.84 -3.83
CA SER A 257 -6.26 26.79 -4.20
C SER A 257 -5.28 26.44 -3.07
N LEU A 258 -5.11 27.35 -2.10
CA LEU A 258 -4.33 27.14 -0.87
C LEU A 258 -5.10 26.33 0.19
N SER A 259 -6.40 26.14 0.01
CA SER A 259 -7.29 25.38 0.91
C SER A 259 -7.26 23.87 0.63
N SER A 260 -6.18 23.36 0.05
CA SER A 260 -6.06 21.94 -0.25
C SER A 260 -5.77 21.13 1.02
N THR A 261 -6.40 19.97 1.13
CA THR A 261 -6.22 19.04 2.24
C THR A 261 -5.63 17.75 1.69
N ARG A 262 -4.54 17.28 2.30
CA ARG A 262 -4.01 15.95 2.02
C ARG A 262 -4.71 14.93 2.92
N LEU A 263 -5.12 13.83 2.32
CA LEU A 263 -5.72 12.69 2.99
C LEU A 263 -4.96 11.43 2.59
N THR A 264 -4.53 10.65 3.59
CA THR A 264 -3.95 9.32 3.33
C THR A 264 -4.90 8.25 3.83
N VAL A 265 -5.36 7.38 2.94
CA VAL A 265 -6.21 6.25 3.27
C VAL A 265 -5.39 4.96 3.18
N THR A 266 -5.19 4.29 4.31
CA THR A 266 -4.53 2.99 4.36
C THR A 266 -5.58 1.89 4.33
N LEU A 267 -5.52 1.02 3.34
CA LEU A 267 -6.35 -0.17 3.21
C LEU A 267 -5.53 -1.40 3.61
N THR A 268 -5.98 -2.15 4.61
CA THR A 268 -5.34 -3.40 5.03
C THR A 268 -6.03 -4.58 4.37
N ASP A 269 -5.23 -5.37 3.66
CA ASP A 269 -5.60 -6.59 2.96
C ASP A 269 -6.86 -6.42 2.09
N SER A 270 -6.85 -5.42 1.20
CA SER A 270 -7.93 -5.22 0.23
C SER A 270 -8.04 -6.42 -0.72
N ALA A 271 -9.25 -6.68 -1.22
CA ALA A 271 -9.52 -7.82 -2.08
C ALA A 271 -8.92 -7.70 -3.48
N ALA A 272 -8.37 -6.53 -3.85
CA ALA A 272 -7.69 -6.29 -5.12
C ALA A 272 -6.16 -6.12 -4.97
N LEU A 273 -5.62 -6.29 -3.75
CA LEU A 273 -4.23 -5.96 -3.43
C LEU A 273 -3.24 -6.75 -4.30
N ARG A 274 -3.45 -8.06 -4.51
CA ARG A 274 -2.47 -8.87 -5.26
C ARG A 274 -2.56 -8.59 -6.75
N ALA A 275 -3.76 -8.36 -7.29
CA ALA A 275 -3.91 -7.88 -8.66
C ALA A 275 -3.21 -6.53 -8.86
N ALA A 276 -3.31 -5.62 -7.90
CA ALA A 276 -2.62 -4.32 -7.95
C ALA A 276 -1.10 -4.46 -7.95
N LEU A 277 -0.54 -5.39 -7.17
CA LEU A 277 0.91 -5.67 -7.21
C LEU A 277 1.37 -6.21 -8.57
N LEU A 278 0.58 -7.11 -9.19
CA LEU A 278 0.92 -7.72 -10.47
C LEU A 278 0.83 -6.78 -11.66
N LEU A 279 -0.10 -5.83 -11.62
CA LEU A 279 -0.27 -4.80 -12.65
C LEU A 279 0.47 -3.51 -12.34
N ASN A 280 1.12 -3.40 -11.18
CA ASN A 280 1.97 -2.28 -10.87
C ASN A 280 3.04 -2.08 -11.96
N GLY A 281 3.29 -0.83 -12.35
CA GLY A 281 4.17 -0.49 -13.46
C GLY A 281 3.56 -0.68 -14.86
N ARG A 282 2.38 -1.28 -15.01
CA ARG A 282 1.64 -1.36 -16.29
C ARG A 282 0.69 -0.19 -16.52
N GLY A 283 0.78 0.85 -15.68
CA GLY A 283 -0.01 2.08 -15.78
C GLY A 283 -1.47 1.94 -15.33
N VAL A 284 -1.91 0.75 -14.92
CA VAL A 284 -3.27 0.50 -14.41
C VAL A 284 -3.22 -0.05 -12.98
N SER A 285 -4.27 0.18 -12.20
CA SER A 285 -4.44 -0.34 -10.84
C SER A 285 -5.84 -0.91 -10.70
N PRO A 286 -5.98 -2.21 -10.36
CA PRO A 286 -7.26 -2.86 -10.06
C PRO A 286 -7.88 -2.46 -8.73
N GLU A 287 -7.18 -1.67 -7.91
CA GLU A 287 -7.72 -1.22 -6.62
C GLU A 287 -8.94 -0.31 -6.85
N LEU A 288 -10.11 -0.83 -6.51
CA LEU A 288 -11.41 -0.19 -6.77
C LEU A 288 -11.71 0.93 -5.78
N ALA A 289 -11.11 0.92 -4.59
CA ALA A 289 -11.31 1.97 -3.60
C ALA A 289 -10.82 3.34 -4.10
N ARG A 290 -9.75 3.38 -4.90
CA ARG A 290 -9.21 4.63 -5.44
C ARG A 290 -10.20 5.38 -6.35
N PRO A 291 -10.68 4.80 -7.47
CA PRO A 291 -11.66 5.49 -8.31
C PRO A 291 -12.98 5.74 -7.57
N LEU A 292 -13.41 4.84 -6.67
CA LEU A 292 -14.60 5.06 -5.83
C LEU A 292 -14.48 6.32 -4.97
N LEU A 293 -13.37 6.49 -4.24
CA LEU A 293 -13.15 7.66 -3.39
C LEU A 293 -13.03 8.94 -4.22
N SER A 294 -12.34 8.90 -5.37
CA SER A 294 -12.29 10.04 -6.29
C SER A 294 -13.66 10.48 -6.78
N ALA A 295 -14.53 9.53 -7.15
CA ALA A 295 -15.91 9.83 -7.54
C ALA A 295 -16.75 10.35 -6.37
N PHE A 296 -16.52 9.82 -5.16
CA PHE A 296 -17.17 10.33 -3.95
C PHE A 296 -16.79 11.79 -3.68
N PHE A 297 -15.50 12.14 -3.73
CA PHE A 297 -15.03 13.51 -3.57
C PHE A 297 -15.69 14.44 -4.60
N ALA A 298 -15.69 14.05 -5.88
CA ALA A 298 -16.33 14.82 -6.95
C ALA A 298 -17.84 15.01 -6.69
N SER A 299 -18.54 13.97 -6.22
CA SER A 299 -19.97 14.04 -5.87
C SER A 299 -20.27 15.00 -4.70
N ARG A 300 -19.26 15.33 -3.91
CA ARG A 300 -19.34 16.26 -2.76
C ARG A 300 -18.74 17.64 -3.05
N GLY A 301 -18.44 17.93 -4.32
CA GLY A 301 -17.87 19.21 -4.73
C GLY A 301 -16.42 19.40 -4.26
N ALA A 302 -15.65 18.31 -4.18
CA ALA A 302 -14.21 18.32 -3.98
C ALA A 302 -13.49 17.82 -5.25
N GLU A 303 -12.49 18.57 -5.71
CA GLU A 303 -11.60 18.18 -6.81
C GLU A 303 -10.38 17.45 -6.25
N VAL A 304 -10.01 16.31 -6.84
CA VAL A 304 -8.75 15.62 -6.55
C VAL A 304 -7.65 16.21 -7.44
N THR A 305 -6.70 16.93 -6.84
CA THR A 305 -5.61 17.59 -7.58
C THR A 305 -4.39 16.69 -7.72
N GLU A 306 -4.13 15.85 -6.72
CA GLU A 306 -3.04 14.87 -6.72
C GLU A 306 -3.54 13.53 -6.18
N GLN A 307 -3.02 12.44 -6.76
CA GLN A 307 -3.28 11.10 -6.26
C GLN A 307 -2.03 10.22 -6.46
N SER A 308 -1.74 9.38 -5.47
CA SER A 308 -0.69 8.38 -5.55
C SER A 308 -1.06 7.13 -4.75
N ASP A 309 -0.51 6.00 -5.16
CA ASP A 309 -0.66 4.72 -4.50
C ASP A 309 0.69 4.13 -4.09
N PHE A 310 0.75 3.60 -2.88
CA PHE A 310 1.93 2.92 -2.34
C PHE A 310 1.51 1.58 -1.74
N PHE A 311 2.43 0.63 -1.79
CA PHE A 311 2.27 -0.67 -1.16
C PHE A 311 3.16 -0.70 0.07
N LEU A 312 2.65 -1.19 1.20
CA LEU A 312 3.41 -1.33 2.44
C LEU A 312 3.26 -2.75 2.99
N ASP A 313 4.35 -3.26 3.55
CA ASP A 313 4.32 -4.45 4.38
C ASP A 313 3.99 -4.01 5.81
N GLY A 314 2.91 -4.57 6.37
CA GLY A 314 2.53 -4.31 7.76
C GLY A 314 3.52 -4.89 8.77
N GLU A 315 4.40 -5.78 8.33
CA GLU A 315 5.50 -6.32 9.13
C GLU A 315 6.84 -5.83 8.57
N TYR A 316 7.71 -5.33 9.46
CA TYR A 316 9.08 -5.06 9.07
C TYR A 316 9.82 -6.39 8.84
N ARG A 317 10.48 -6.52 7.68
CA ARG A 317 11.27 -7.69 7.30
C ARG A 317 12.69 -7.28 6.94
N GLU A 318 13.68 -7.91 7.57
CA GLU A 318 15.10 -7.65 7.29
C GLU A 318 15.49 -7.99 5.85
N ASN A 319 14.82 -8.97 5.24
CA ASN A 319 15.09 -9.43 3.89
C ASN A 319 14.08 -8.86 2.88
N PRO A 320 14.49 -8.03 1.90
CA PRO A 320 13.58 -7.48 0.89
C PRO A 320 12.85 -8.53 0.05
N LYS A 321 13.42 -9.74 -0.10
CA LYS A 321 12.76 -10.85 -0.83
C LYS A 321 11.51 -11.36 -0.10
N GLU A 322 11.48 -11.18 1.21
CA GLU A 322 10.37 -11.55 2.07
C GLU A 322 9.32 -10.46 2.11
N TYR A 323 9.54 -9.29 1.51
CA TYR A 323 8.55 -8.21 1.45
C TYR A 323 7.21 -8.72 0.89
N ARG A 324 6.16 -8.58 1.69
CA ARG A 324 4.79 -8.99 1.39
C ARG A 324 3.88 -7.82 1.74
N PRO A 325 3.52 -6.98 0.75
CA PRO A 325 2.57 -5.92 1.00
C PRO A 325 1.30 -6.49 1.59
N THR A 326 0.86 -5.98 2.72
CA THR A 326 -0.45 -6.26 3.31
C THR A 326 -1.30 -5.02 3.36
N GLN A 327 -0.73 -3.86 2.99
CA GLN A 327 -1.40 -2.58 2.99
C GLN A 327 -1.22 -1.88 1.65
N GLN A 328 -2.24 -1.14 1.26
CA GLN A 328 -2.20 -0.19 0.16
C GLN A 328 -2.57 1.20 0.69
N LEU A 329 -1.70 2.16 0.44
CA LEU A 329 -1.89 3.55 0.84
C LEU A 329 -2.35 4.33 -0.38
N LEU A 330 -3.47 5.00 -0.25
CA LEU A 330 -4.03 5.90 -1.25
C LEU A 330 -3.90 7.33 -0.71
N SER A 331 -2.98 8.10 -1.27
CA SER A 331 -2.80 9.50 -0.93
C SER A 331 -3.59 10.36 -1.91
N PHE A 332 -4.40 11.27 -1.39
CA PHE A 332 -5.18 12.24 -2.15
C PHE A 332 -4.84 13.64 -1.67
N THR A 333 -4.68 14.58 -2.60
CA THR A 333 -4.80 16.00 -2.31
C THR A 333 -6.14 16.46 -2.86
N ILE A 334 -7.03 16.93 -1.99
CA ILE A 334 -8.38 17.40 -2.34
C ILE A 334 -8.50 18.91 -2.13
N ALA A 335 -9.27 19.58 -2.98
CA ALA A 335 -9.57 21.00 -2.86
C ALA A 335 -11.07 21.26 -3.10
N PRO A 336 -11.65 22.33 -2.55
CA PRO A 336 -13.02 22.74 -2.86
C PRO A 336 -13.18 23.00 -4.36
N SER A 337 -14.21 22.43 -4.99
CA SER A 337 -14.51 22.68 -6.40
C SER A 337 -14.83 24.16 -6.64
N GLY A 338 -14.30 24.71 -7.74
CA GLY A 338 -14.48 26.12 -8.10
C GLY A 338 -13.56 27.10 -7.35
N ALA A 339 -12.56 26.61 -6.61
CA ALA A 339 -11.48 27.44 -6.12
C ALA A 339 -10.75 28.13 -7.30
N PRO A 340 -10.52 29.46 -7.26
CA PRO A 340 -9.68 30.12 -8.26
C PRO A 340 -8.27 29.50 -8.20
N ARG A 341 -7.77 29.06 -9.36
CA ARG A 341 -6.44 28.48 -9.51
C ARG A 341 -5.36 29.53 -9.33
#